data_AF-A0A448X0X9-F1
#
_entry.id   AF-A0A448X0X9-F1
#
_cell.length_a   1.000
_cell.length_b   1.000
_cell.length_c   1.000
_cell.angle_alpha   90.00
_cell.angle_beta   90.00
_cell.angle_gamma   90.00
#
_symmetry.space_group_name_H-M   'P 1'
#
loop_
_entity.id
_entity.type
_entity.pdbx_description
1 polymer ?
#
loop_
_entity_poly.entity_id
_entity_poly.type
_entity_poly.pdbx_seq_one_letter_code
_entity_poly.pdbx_strand_id
1 'polypeptide(L)'
;MQLPRDFHSVLLEYTREGYRVLALAWRPLHSPFTRVLRLPRDRVERQLRFLGLLVMENRLKPESARVINILRRANIRPVMVTGMLK
;
A
#
# COMPACT_ATOMS: atom_id res chain seq x y z
N MET A 1 -19.28 1.27 2.94
CA MET A 1 -18.27 2.32 2.74
C MET A 1 -18.74 3.11 1.55
N GLN A 2 -18.92 4.42 1.69
CA GLN A 2 -19.19 5.27 0.53
C GLN A 2 -17.84 5.56 -0.15
N LEU A 3 -17.77 5.31 -1.45
CA LEU A 3 -16.58 5.55 -2.27
C LEU A 3 -16.88 6.65 -3.28
N PRO A 4 -15.92 7.56 -3.55
CA PRO A 4 -15.99 8.45 -4.69
C PRO A 4 -16.13 7.68 -6.01
N ARG A 5 -16.81 8.28 -7.01
CA ARG A 5 -17.08 7.63 -8.31
C ARG A 5 -15.80 7.30 -9.08
N ASP A 6 -14.78 8.11 -8.89
CA ASP A 6 -13.44 8.05 -9.48
C ASP A 6 -12.44 7.22 -8.66
N PHE A 7 -12.86 6.59 -7.55
CA PHE A 7 -11.96 5.81 -6.69
C PHE A 7 -11.16 4.75 -7.47
N HIS A 8 -11.82 4.00 -8.34
CA HIS A 8 -11.17 2.93 -9.11
C HIS A 8 -10.21 3.48 -10.16
N SER A 9 -10.56 4.58 -10.83
CA SER A 9 -9.68 5.18 -11.84
C SER A 9 -8.40 5.72 -11.21
N VAL A 10 -8.53 6.47 -10.11
CA VAL A 10 -7.38 7.06 -9.40
C VAL A 10 -6.50 5.97 -8.77
N LEU A 11 -7.09 4.94 -8.17
CA LEU A 11 -6.34 3.80 -7.65
C LEU A 11 -5.56 3.07 -8.76
N LEU A 12 -6.19 2.85 -9.91
CA LEU A 12 -5.59 2.16 -11.04
C LEU A 12 -4.44 2.98 -11.66
N GLU A 13 -4.58 4.30 -11.74
CA GLU A 13 -3.54 5.21 -12.21
C GLU A 13 -2.28 5.08 -11.35
N TYR A 14 -2.40 5.27 -10.04
CA TYR A 14 -1.24 5.19 -9.14
C TYR A 14 -0.62 3.79 -9.03
N THR A 15 -1.43 2.73 -9.12
CA THR A 15 -0.89 1.37 -9.09
C THR A 15 -0.17 0.99 -10.39
N ARG A 16 -0.61 1.51 -11.54
CA ARG A 16 0.10 1.33 -12.83
C ARG A 16 1.45 2.03 -12.87
N GLU A 17 1.59 3.16 -12.19
CA GLU A 17 2.87 3.85 -12.03
C GLU A 17 3.84 3.15 -11.06
N GLY A 18 3.42 2.05 -10.43
CA GLY A 18 4.26 1.26 -9.52
C GLY A 18 4.35 1.83 -8.10
N TYR A 19 3.49 2.81 -7.76
CA TYR A 19 3.40 3.29 -6.38
C TYR A 19 2.76 2.26 -5.46
N ARG A 20 3.18 2.32 -4.20
CA ARG A 20 2.51 1.61 -3.11
C ARG A 20 1.35 2.48 -2.62
N VAL A 21 0.12 2.03 -2.89
CA VAL A 21 -1.10 2.76 -2.53
C VAL A 21 -1.79 2.07 -1.34
N LEU A 22 -2.16 2.83 -0.31
CA LEU A 22 -2.95 2.36 0.84
C LEU A 22 -4.25 3.16 0.96
N ALA A 23 -5.38 2.48 1.13
CA ALA A 23 -6.66 3.13 1.41
C ALA A 23 -6.82 3.41 2.92
N LEU A 24 -7.17 4.66 3.26
CA LEU A 24 -7.43 5.09 4.63
C LEU A 24 -8.93 5.26 4.84
N ALA A 25 -9.45 4.73 5.95
CA ALA A 25 -10.85 4.85 6.31
C ALA A 25 -11.01 4.84 7.84
N TRP A 26 -12.04 5.51 8.35
CA TRP A 26 -12.30 5.61 9.79
C TRP A 26 -13.79 5.59 10.11
N ARG A 27 -14.12 5.31 11.38
CA ARG A 27 -15.50 5.43 11.91
C ARG A 27 -15.44 5.71 13.41
N PRO A 28 -16.28 6.62 13.94
CA PRO A 28 -16.36 6.83 15.39
C PRO A 28 -17.00 5.60 16.07
N LEU A 29 -16.43 5.19 17.19
CA LEU A 29 -16.98 4.13 18.05
C LEU A 29 -17.53 4.78 19.33
N HIS A 30 -18.85 4.74 19.49
CA HIS A 30 -19.55 5.33 20.64
C HIS A 30 -19.60 4.35 21.82
N SER A 31 -18.46 3.81 22.24
CA SER A 31 -18.39 2.83 23.33
C SER A 31 -17.16 3.07 24.21
N PRO A 32 -17.22 2.72 25.51
CA PRO A 32 -16.07 2.81 26.41
C PRO A 32 -14.90 2.00 25.86
N PHE A 33 -13.67 2.50 26.07
CA PHE A 33 -12.45 1.86 25.57
C PHE A 33 -12.34 0.38 25.96
N THR A 34 -12.70 0.03 27.20
CA THR A 34 -12.72 -1.35 27.71
C THR A 34 -13.63 -2.28 26.91
N ARG A 35 -14.75 -1.77 26.38
CA ARG A 35 -15.66 -2.52 25.53
C ARG A 35 -15.12 -2.65 24.11
N VAL A 36 -14.50 -1.59 23.58
CA VAL A 36 -13.89 -1.59 22.25
C VAL A 36 -12.78 -2.63 22.12
N LEU A 37 -11.94 -2.78 23.15
CA LEU A 37 -10.85 -3.77 23.16
C LEU A 37 -11.33 -5.24 23.07
N ARG A 38 -12.59 -5.51 23.41
CA ARG A 38 -13.19 -6.85 23.36
C ARG A 38 -13.99 -7.08 22.08
N LEU A 39 -14.12 -6.08 21.22
CA LEU A 39 -14.86 -6.23 19.97
C LEU A 39 -14.04 -7.08 18.98
N PRO A 40 -14.70 -8.01 18.26
CA PRO A 40 -14.04 -8.74 17.20
C PRO A 40 -13.68 -7.79 16.04
N ARG A 41 -12.58 -8.08 15.36
CA ARG A 41 -12.01 -7.26 14.29
C ARG A 41 -13.02 -6.93 13.19
N ASP A 42 -13.81 -7.91 12.75
CA ASP A 42 -14.82 -7.74 11.69
C ASP A 42 -15.91 -6.72 12.04
N ARG A 43 -16.19 -6.51 13.34
CA ARG A 43 -17.16 -5.51 13.79
C ARG A 43 -16.57 -4.11 13.73
N VAL A 44 -15.26 -3.98 13.98
CA VAL A 44 -14.54 -2.70 13.96
C VAL A 44 -14.31 -2.25 12.52
N GLU A 45 -13.86 -3.16 11.64
CA GLU A 45 -13.49 -2.89 10.24
C GLU A 45 -14.68 -2.74 9.27
N ARG A 46 -15.92 -2.73 9.78
CA ARG A 46 -17.14 -2.58 8.98
C ARG A 46 -17.63 -1.13 8.93
N GLN A 47 -18.27 -0.76 7.82
CA GLN A 47 -18.96 0.53 7.63
C GLN A 47 -18.07 1.77 7.84
N LEU A 48 -16.78 1.65 7.52
CA LEU A 48 -15.86 2.77 7.59
C LEU A 48 -16.21 3.85 6.55
N ARG A 49 -15.90 5.10 6.89
CA ARG A 49 -15.92 6.26 6.00
C ARG A 49 -14.56 6.36 5.34
N PHE A 50 -14.54 6.30 4.01
CA PHE A 50 -13.32 6.49 3.24
C PHE A 50 -12.78 7.90 3.48
N LEU A 51 -11.48 8.01 3.71
CA LEU A 51 -10.77 9.28 3.92
C LEU A 51 -9.96 9.66 2.68
N GLY A 52 -9.26 8.69 2.09
CA GLY A 52 -8.38 8.94 0.95
C GLY A 52 -7.39 7.82 0.69
N LEU A 53 -6.51 8.06 -0.28
CA LEU A 53 -5.38 7.19 -0.60
C LEU A 53 -4.08 7.81 -0.08
N LEU A 54 -3.25 6.99 0.57
CA LEU A 54 -1.86 7.29 0.85
C LEU A 54 -0.99 6.67 -0.24
N VAL A 55 -0.35 7.50 -1.05
CA VAL A 55 0.51 7.09 -2.16
C VAL A 55 1.96 7.21 -1.71
N MET A 56 2.71 6.12 -1.83
CA MET A 56 4.12 6.05 -1.46
C MET A 56 4.95 5.54 -2.63
N GLU A 57 6.11 6.14 -2.83
CA GLU A 57 7.08 5.72 -3.84
C GLU A 57 8.20 4.90 -3.19
N ASN A 58 8.44 3.70 -3.71
CA ASN A 58 9.61 2.91 -3.35
C ASN A 58 10.79 3.37 -4.21
N ARG A 59 11.43 4.47 -3.80
CA ARG A 59 12.60 4.99 -4.52
C ARG A 59 13.75 3.98 -4.44
N LEU A 60 14.36 3.70 -5.58
CA LEU A 60 15.60 2.93 -5.61
C LEU A 60 16.70 3.69 -4.87
N LYS A 61 17.57 2.96 -4.17
CA LYS A 61 18.78 3.58 -3.62
C LYS A 61 19.61 4.16 -4.77
N PRO A 62 20.21 5.36 -4.63
CA PRO A 62 20.99 5.98 -5.70
C PRO A 62 22.08 5.06 -6.28
N GLU A 63 22.63 4.18 -5.46
CA GLU A 63 23.72 3.27 -5.82
C GLU A 63 23.24 2.01 -6.54
N SER A 64 21.95 1.67 -6.48
CA SER A 64 21.40 0.39 -6.99
C SER A 64 21.74 0.17 -8.46
N ALA A 65 21.54 1.18 -9.31
CA ALA A 65 21.82 1.07 -10.74
C ALA A 65 23.31 0.81 -11.02
N ARG A 66 24.20 1.51 -10.31
CA ARG A 66 25.64 1.34 -10.43
C ARG A 66 26.09 -0.05 -10.00
N VAL A 67 25.61 -0.54 -8.85
CA VAL A 67 25.97 -1.86 -8.31
C VAL A 67 25.49 -2.99 -9.23
N ILE A 68 24.24 -2.91 -9.74
CA ILE A 68 23.70 -3.90 -10.69
C ILE A 68 24.57 -3.98 -11.95
N ASN A 69 25.03 -2.84 -12.47
CA ASN A 69 25.89 -2.80 -13.65
C ASN A 69 27.27 -3.43 -13.39
N ILE A 70 27.85 -3.20 -12.21
CA ILE A 70 29.13 -3.83 -11.81
C ILE A 70 28.97 -5.36 -11.76
N LEU A 71 27.91 -5.85 -11.12
CA LEU A 71 27.64 -7.30 -11.03
C LEU A 71 27.50 -7.93 -12.42
N ARG A 72 26.76 -7.29 -13.33
CA ARG A 72 26.61 -7.76 -14.72
C ARG A 72 27.95 -7.80 -15.46
N ARG A 73 28.80 -6.77 -15.31
CA ARG A 73 30.14 -6.73 -15.94
C ARG A 73 31.07 -7.80 -15.38
N ALA A 74 30.91 -8.16 -14.11
CA ALA A 74 31.63 -9.26 -13.46
C ALA A 74 31.04 -10.65 -13.80
N ASN A 75 30.10 -10.73 -14.74
CA ASN A 75 29.39 -11.95 -15.12
C ASN A 75 28.60 -12.62 -13.97
N ILE A 76 28.18 -11.82 -12.97
CA ILE A 76 27.30 -12.23 -11.88
C ILE A 76 25.87 -11.85 -12.27
N ARG A 77 24.95 -12.82 -12.22
CA ARG A 77 23.55 -12.60 -12.59
C ARG A 77 22.75 -12.04 -11.40
N PRO A 78 22.33 -10.76 -11.40
CA PRO A 78 21.39 -10.25 -10.40
C PRO A 78 19.98 -10.80 -10.65
N VAL A 79 19.33 -11.28 -9.59
CA VAL A 79 17.95 -11.77 -9.62
C VAL A 79 17.11 -10.96 -8.64
N MET A 80 15.96 -10.46 -9.10
CA MET A 80 14.99 -9.78 -8.24
C MET A 80 14.03 -10.81 -7.65
N VAL A 81 13.89 -10.81 -6.32
CA VAL A 81 12.89 -11.60 -5.59
C VAL A 81 11.94 -10.62 -4.93
N THR A 82 10.69 -10.57 -5.40
CA THR A 82 9.64 -9.69 -4.87
C THR A 82 8.37 -10.49 -4.61
N GLY A 83 7.60 -10.09 -3.60
CA GLY A 83 6.30 -10.67 -3.27
C GLY A 83 5.15 -10.13 -4.13
N MET A 84 5.42 -9.20 -5.06
CA MET A 84 4.42 -8.74 -6.03
C MET A 84 4.29 -9.80 -7.13
N LEU A 85 3.09 -10.39 -7.26
CA LEU A 85 2.74 -11.28 -8.37
C LEU A 85 2.85 -10.51 -9.69
N LYS A 86 3.37 -11.17 -10.73
CA LYS A 86 3.43 -10.66 -12.10
C LYS A 86 2.05 -10.45 -12.70
#